data_AF-A0A382AF96-F1
#
_entry.id   AF-A0A382AF96-F1
#
_cell.length_a   1.000
_cell.length_b   1.000
_cell.length_c   1.000
_cell.angle_alpha   90.00
_cell.angle_beta   90.00
_cell.angle_gamma   90.00
#
_symmetry.space_group_name_H-M   'P 1'
#
loop_
_entity.id
_entity.type
_entity.pdbx_description
1 polymer ?
#
loop_
_entity_poly.entity_id
_entity_poly.type
_entity_poly.pdbx_seq_one_letter_code
_entity_poly.pdbx_strand_id
1 'polypeptide(L)' 'MSDIKRSSRKIRIGSLVIGGDSPVAVQSMAATQTQDLEETARQIEILERAGADVIRIAVDNEADVVALET' A
#
# COMPACT_ATOMS: atom_id res chain seq x y z
N MET A 1 -3.87 20.03 -19.34
CA MET A 1 -3.18 18.72 -19.39
C MET A 1 -4.21 17.71 -19.82
N SER A 2 -4.03 17.07 -20.97
CA SER A 2 -5.06 16.24 -21.61
C SER A 2 -5.40 15.02 -20.74
N ASP A 3 -6.67 14.91 -20.32
CA ASP A 3 -7.29 13.83 -19.55
C ASP A 3 -7.34 12.49 -20.32
N ILE A 4 -6.19 11.96 -20.73
CA ILE A 4 -6.12 10.62 -21.30
C ILE A 4 -6.06 9.63 -20.12
N LYS A 5 -7.21 9.37 -19.50
CA LYS A 5 -7.37 8.18 -18.65
C LYS A 5 -7.42 6.96 -19.57
N ARG A 6 -6.32 6.20 -19.60
CA ARG A 6 -6.28 4.93 -20.34
C ARG A 6 -7.39 4.00 -19.83
N SER A 7 -8.29 3.60 -20.73
CA SER A 7 -9.29 2.57 -20.42
C SER A 7 -8.58 1.30 -19.96
N SER A 8 -8.88 0.89 -18.73
CA SER A 8 -8.23 -0.21 -18.03
C SER A 8 -9.24 -0.93 -17.15
N ARG A 9 -9.01 -2.23 -16.92
CA ARG A 9 -9.83 -3.04 -16.04
C ARG A 9 -9.78 -2.47 -14.61
N LYS A 10 -10.95 -2.29 -13.99
CA LYS A 10 -11.06 -1.92 -12.57
C LYS A 10 -10.67 -3.09 -11.69
N ILE A 11 -9.83 -2.85 -10.69
CA ILE A 11 -9.38 -3.84 -9.71
C ILE A 11 -9.63 -3.31 -8.31
N ARG A 12 -10.10 -4.19 -7.43
CA ARG A 12 -10.32 -3.87 -6.02
C ARG A 12 -9.11 -4.28 -5.19
N ILE A 13 -8.64 -3.37 -4.33
CA ILE A 13 -7.63 -3.62 -3.30
C ILE A 13 -8.24 -3.16 -1.97
N GLY A 14 -8.65 -4.09 -1.12
CA GLY A 14 -9.46 -3.75 0.06
C GLY A 14 -10.74 -3.01 -0.33
N SER A 15 -10.91 -1.78 0.18
CA SER A 15 -12.02 -0.88 -0.16
C SER A 15 -11.76 0.00 -1.39
N LEU A 16 -10.52 0.08 -1.87
CA LEU A 16 -10.11 0.93 -2.99
C LEU A 16 -10.39 0.26 -4.35
N VAL A 17 -10.73 1.08 -5.35
CA VAL A 17 -10.85 0.65 -6.76
C VAL A 17 -9.81 1.39 -7.61
N ILE A 18 -8.94 0.64 -8.29
CA ILE A 18 -7.89 1.17 -9.17
C ILE A 18 -8.22 0.85 -10.63
N GLY A 19 -7.97 1.82 -11.52
CA GLY A 19 -8.16 1.68 -12.97
C GLY A 19 -9.50 2.22 -13.48
N GLY A 20 -9.67 2.19 -14.80
CA GLY A 20 -10.80 2.77 -15.50
C GLY A 20 -10.91 4.29 -15.30
N ASP A 21 -12.07 4.73 -14.84
CA ASP A 21 -12.41 6.12 -14.51
C ASP A 21 -12.13 6.50 -13.04
N SER A 22 -11.68 5.55 -12.20
CA SER A 22 -11.41 5.78 -10.78
C SER A 22 -10.35 6.87 -10.55
N PRO A 23 -10.32 7.53 -9.38
CA PRO A 23 -9.23 8.43 -9.01
C PRO A 23 -7.87 7.71 -9.03
N VAL A 24 -6.79 8.46 -9.26
CA VAL A 24 -5.44 7.92 -9.11
C VAL A 24 -5.15 7.78 -7.62
N ALA A 25 -4.85 6.56 -7.18
CA ALA A 25 -4.48 6.28 -5.80
C ALA A 25 -2.99 6.51 -5.57
N VAL A 26 -2.65 7.16 -4.46
CA VAL A 26 -1.29 7.37 -3.99
C VAL A 26 -0.83 6.12 -3.23
N GLN A 27 0.34 5.62 -3.59
CA GLN A 27 0.92 4.44 -2.94
C GLN A 27 2.23 4.81 -2.25
N SER A 28 2.52 4.13 -1.15
CA SER A 28 3.81 4.21 -0.45
C SER A 28 4.30 2.82 -0.03
N MET A 29 5.48 2.76 0.60
CA MET A 29 6.09 1.53 1.08
C MET A 29 6.77 1.80 2.43
N ALA A 30 6.53 0.92 3.40
CA ALA A 30 7.29 0.89 4.64
C ALA A 30 8.76 0.50 4.34
N ALA A 31 9.69 1.17 5.00
CA ALA A 31 11.14 1.03 4.86
C ALA A 31 11.77 0.60 6.20
N THR A 32 11.11 -0.32 6.90
CA THR A 32 11.50 -0.92 8.17
C THR A 32 11.75 -2.41 7.96
N GLN A 33 12.41 -3.07 8.93
CA GLN A 33 12.46 -4.52 8.93
C GLN A 33 11.06 -5.04 9.27
N THR A 34 10.44 -5.82 8.39
CA THR A 34 9.05 -6.28 8.56
C THR A 34 8.81 -7.03 9.88
N GLN A 35 9.82 -7.73 10.38
CA GLN A 35 9.78 -8.43 11.67
C GLN A 35 9.69 -7.49 12.87
N ASP A 36 10.07 -6.21 12.73
CA ASP A 36 9.84 -5.17 13.72
C ASP A 36 8.43 -4.58 13.53
N LEU A 37 7.45 -5.26 14.12
CA LEU A 37 6.04 -4.92 13.95
C LEU A 37 5.69 -3.56 14.55
N GLU A 38 6.31 -3.16 15.65
CA GLU A 38 6.03 -1.88 16.31
C GLU A 38 6.51 -0.72 15.44
N GLU A 39 7.76 -0.79 14.96
CA GLU A 39 8.32 0.25 14.10
C GLU A 39 7.62 0.28 12.73
N THR A 40 7.27 -0.88 12.17
CA THR A 40 6.51 -0.99 10.92
C THR A 40 5.11 -0.40 11.06
N ALA A 41 4.38 -0.71 12.14
CA ALA A 41 3.06 -0.14 12.42
C ALA A 41 3.14 1.39 12.58
N ARG A 42 4.13 1.88 13.32
CA ARG A 42 4.35 3.33 13.49
C ARG A 42 4.61 4.03 12.15
N GLN A 43 5.38 3.41 11.26
CA GLN A 43 5.64 3.99 9.94
C GLN A 43 4.39 3.95 9.06
N ILE A 44 3.60 2.88 9.12
CA ILE A 44 2.31 2.79 8.40
C ILE A 44 1.39 3.95 8.82
N GLU A 45 1.26 4.23 10.12
CA GLU A 45 0.45 5.37 10.60
C GLU A 45 0.94 6.71 10.04
N ILE A 46 2.26 6.90 9.94
CA ILE A 46 2.84 8.13 9.38
C ILE A 46 2.50 8.26 7.90
N LEU A 47 2.63 7.17 7.14
CA LEU A 47 2.30 7.14 5.71
C LEU A 47 0.81 7.35 5.45
N GLU A 48 -0.05 6.77 6.28
CA GLU A 48 -1.49 6.99 6.23
C GLU A 48 -1.83 8.46 6.50
N ARG A 49 -1.27 9.05 7.57
CA ARG A 49 -1.45 10.48 7.89
C ARG A 49 -0.92 11.41 6.79
N ALA A 50 0.08 10.98 6.04
CA ALA A 50 0.59 11.70 4.87
C ALA A 50 -0.30 11.55 3.61
N GLY A 51 -1.35 10.72 3.66
CA GLY A 51 -2.32 10.54 2.59
C GLY A 51 -2.02 9.39 1.63
N ALA A 52 -1.28 8.36 2.07
CA ALA A 52 -1.15 7.14 1.27
C ALA A 52 -2.47 6.34 1.25
N ASP A 53 -3.00 6.07 0.06
CA ASP A 53 -4.20 5.22 -0.11
C ASP A 53 -3.87 3.72 0.00
N VAL A 54 -2.63 3.34 -0.36
CA VAL A 54 -2.12 1.97 -0.27
C VAL A 54 -0.69 1.99 0.24
N ILE A 55 -0.39 1.18 1.25
CA ILE A 55 0.96 1.04 1.80
C ILE A 55 1.43 -0.39 1.57
N ARG A 56 2.65 -0.53 1.04
CA ARG A 56 3.32 -1.82 0.81
C ARG A 56 4.28 -2.12 1.95
N ILE A 57 4.44 -3.40 2.26
CA ILE A 57 5.42 -3.90 3.23
C ILE A 57 6.29 -4.95 2.50
N ALA A 58 7.58 -4.99 2.79
CA ALA A 58 8.48 -6.01 2.23
C ALA A 58 8.20 -7.38 2.87
N VAL A 59 8.30 -8.45 2.10
CA VAL A 59 8.23 -9.83 2.61
C VAL A 59 9.28 -10.61 1.83
N ASP A 60 10.48 -10.70 2.39
CA ASP A 60 11.66 -11.20 1.70
C ASP A 60 12.01 -12.63 2.13
N ASN A 61 11.53 -13.05 3.30
CA ASN A 61 11.80 -14.37 3.87
C ASN A 61 10.63 -14.89 4.72
N GLU A 62 10.71 -16.16 5.13
CA GLU A 62 9.67 -16.84 5.91
C GLU A 62 9.38 -16.17 7.26
N ALA A 63 10.40 -15.61 7.92
CA ALA A 63 10.19 -14.94 9.19
C ALA A 63 9.41 -13.62 9.04
N ASP A 64 9.47 -12.96 7.87
CA ASP A 64 8.60 -11.82 7.58
C ASP A 64 7.13 -12.27 7.39
N VAL A 65 6.90 -13.45 6.79
CA VAL A 65 5.56 -14.03 6.65
C VAL A 65 4.97 -14.30 8.03
N VAL A 66 5.70 -15.04 8.87
CA VAL A 66 5.29 -15.38 10.25
C VAL A 66 5.00 -14.12 11.07
N ALA A 67 5.81 -13.06 10.91
CA ALA A 67 5.58 -11.80 11.63
C ALA A 67 4.22 -11.15 11.27
N LEU A 68 3.76 -11.27 10.03
CA LEU A 68 2.52 -10.66 9.55
C LEU A 68 1.26 -11.51 9.78
N GLU A 69 1.38 -12.72 10.34
CA GLU A 69 0.23 -13.59 10.66
C GLU A 69 -0.48 -13.22 11.98
N THR A 70 0.05 -12.23 12.73
CA THR A 70 -0.51 -11.75 14.01
C THR A 70 -1.77 -10.94 13.84
#